data_AF-A0A2I8A514-F1
#
_entry.id   AF-A0A2I8A514-F1
#
_cell.length_a   1.000
_cell.length_b   1.000
_cell.length_c   1.000
_cell.angle_alpha   90.00
_cell.angle_beta   90.00
_cell.angle_gamma   90.00
#
_symmetry.space_group_name_H-M   'P 1'
#
loop_
_entity.id
_entity.type
_entity.pdbx_description
1 polymer ?
#
loop_
_entity_poly.entity_id
_entity_poly.type
_entity_poly.pdbx_seq_one_letter_code
_entity_poly.pdbx_strand_id
1 'polypeptide(L)'
;MRKKLLLINLATLGLLTSTVSYDVPAIARTAKMSLEKFPNGRHLICTSQPPKNDEAISVTCFRFLKQGNRIKGYFYITRMSDGSICIDGKVKKNIVNGEAVYFIKYRDVALAERESSKFEEWGFNPRLRTSRARAILDPSGAENNNFIHYRRIILDLNGMKPYKERNPGMGYQVDCFPYSWMRR
;
A
#
# COMPACT_ATOMS: atom_id res chain seq x y z
N MET A 1 -15.75 -56.77 75.46
CA MET A 1 -15.25 -55.41 75.75
C MET A 1 -15.39 -54.56 74.49
N ARG A 2 -16.19 -53.49 74.55
CA ARG A 2 -16.50 -52.58 73.43
C ARG A 2 -15.41 -51.51 73.30
N LYS A 3 -14.84 -51.32 72.12
CA LYS A 3 -14.14 -50.07 71.75
C LYS A 3 -14.84 -49.46 70.54
N LYS A 4 -15.58 -48.38 70.78
CA LYS A 4 -16.16 -47.52 69.74
C LYS A 4 -15.06 -46.56 69.29
N LEU A 5 -14.71 -46.57 68.01
CA LEU A 5 -13.93 -45.50 67.38
C LEU A 5 -14.92 -44.49 66.79
N LEU A 6 -14.88 -43.25 67.27
CA LEU A 6 -15.62 -42.12 66.71
C LEU A 6 -14.87 -41.62 65.47
N LEU A 7 -15.51 -41.63 64.31
CA LEU A 7 -15.03 -40.93 63.11
C LEU A 7 -15.65 -39.53 63.07
N ILE A 8 -14.79 -38.52 63.12
CA ILE A 8 -15.13 -37.10 62.98
C ILE A 8 -15.15 -36.79 61.48
N ASN A 9 -16.32 -36.50 60.92
CA ASN A 9 -16.45 -35.98 59.55
C ASN A 9 -16.12 -34.48 59.54
N LEU A 10 -14.97 -34.11 58.96
CA LEU A 10 -14.70 -32.72 58.57
C LEU A 10 -15.47 -32.42 57.29
N ALA A 11 -16.50 -31.57 57.38
CA ALA A 11 -17.15 -30.98 56.21
C ALA A 11 -16.28 -29.82 55.70
N THR A 12 -15.61 -30.01 54.56
CA THR A 12 -14.91 -28.96 53.83
C THR A 12 -15.91 -28.11 53.04
N LEU A 13 -16.10 -26.86 53.47
CA LEU A 13 -16.82 -25.83 52.73
C LEU A 13 -16.00 -25.46 51.47
N GLY A 14 -16.46 -25.88 50.29
CA GLY A 14 -15.90 -25.44 49.02
C GLY A 14 -16.39 -24.04 48.66
N LEU A 15 -15.50 -23.04 48.65
CA LEU A 15 -15.77 -21.75 48.03
C LEU A 15 -15.84 -21.93 46.51
N LEU A 16 -17.02 -21.75 45.93
CA LEU A 16 -17.23 -21.57 44.50
C LEU A 16 -16.71 -20.20 44.08
N THR A 17 -15.50 -20.14 43.51
CA THR A 17 -15.02 -18.95 42.80
C THR A 17 -15.65 -18.94 41.41
N SER A 18 -16.71 -18.17 41.24
CA SER A 18 -17.27 -17.86 39.92
C SER A 18 -16.27 -17.02 39.14
N THR A 19 -15.54 -17.67 38.22
CA THR A 19 -14.72 -16.99 37.23
C THR A 19 -15.64 -16.40 36.17
N VAL A 20 -15.83 -15.08 36.23
CA VAL A 20 -16.48 -14.34 35.15
C VAL A 20 -15.48 -14.33 33.99
N SER A 21 -15.68 -15.21 33.00
CA SER A 21 -15.02 -15.06 31.70
C SER A 21 -15.64 -13.85 31.01
N TYR A 22 -14.92 -12.72 31.07
CA TYR A 22 -15.18 -11.63 30.17
C TYR A 22 -14.74 -12.09 28.77
N ASP A 23 -15.70 -12.41 27.91
CA ASP A 23 -15.45 -12.51 26.48
C ASP A 23 -14.95 -11.14 26.00
N VAL A 24 -13.64 -10.94 26.03
CA VAL A 24 -13.00 -9.83 25.35
C VAL A 24 -13.36 -10.02 23.88
N PRO A 25 -14.12 -9.09 23.26
CA PRO A 25 -14.48 -9.21 21.85
C PRO A 25 -13.17 -9.37 21.10
N ALA A 26 -13.02 -10.48 20.39
CA ALA A 26 -11.86 -10.72 19.56
C ALA A 26 -11.69 -9.49 18.67
N ILE A 27 -10.67 -8.67 18.95
CA ILE A 27 -10.23 -7.59 18.07
C ILE A 27 -10.10 -8.28 16.72
N ALA A 28 -10.98 -7.92 15.78
CA ALA A 28 -11.03 -8.54 14.47
C ALA A 28 -9.60 -8.53 13.93
N ARG A 29 -8.95 -9.71 13.96
CA ARG A 29 -7.63 -9.91 13.35
C ARG A 29 -7.85 -9.50 11.91
N THR A 30 -7.44 -8.28 11.58
CA THR A 30 -7.55 -7.76 10.22
C THR A 30 -6.77 -8.74 9.38
N ALA A 31 -7.49 -9.59 8.64
CA ALA A 31 -6.88 -10.60 7.82
C ALA A 31 -5.83 -9.90 6.96
N LYS A 32 -4.57 -10.31 7.11
CA LYS A 32 -3.45 -9.65 6.43
C LYS A 32 -3.74 -9.70 4.93
N MET A 33 -4.06 -8.54 4.36
CA MET A 33 -4.37 -8.39 2.94
C MET A 33 -3.25 -9.03 2.13
N SER A 34 -3.61 -9.86 1.14
CA SER A 34 -2.67 -10.43 0.17
C SER A 34 -3.07 -9.98 -1.22
N LEU A 35 -2.23 -9.14 -1.82
CA LEU A 35 -2.51 -8.56 -3.14
C LEU A 35 -2.54 -9.62 -4.24
N GLU A 36 -1.81 -10.73 -4.09
CA GLU A 36 -1.89 -11.87 -5.00
C GLU A 36 -3.32 -12.42 -5.13
N LYS A 37 -4.07 -12.41 -4.03
CA LYS A 37 -5.44 -12.93 -3.96
C LYS A 37 -6.50 -11.94 -4.45
N PHE A 38 -6.10 -10.72 -4.83
CA PHE A 38 -7.06 -9.76 -5.37
C PHE A 38 -7.59 -10.26 -6.72
N PRO A 39 -8.91 -10.14 -6.99
CA PRO A 39 -9.44 -10.43 -8.30
C PRO A 39 -8.87 -9.45 -9.35
N ASN A 40 -8.92 -9.85 -10.62
CA ASN A 40 -8.63 -8.91 -11.71
C ASN A 40 -9.62 -7.73 -11.66
N GLY A 41 -9.17 -6.55 -12.10
CA GLY A 41 -10.00 -5.34 -12.10
C GLY A 41 -9.35 -4.15 -11.41
N ARG A 42 -10.13 -3.09 -11.21
CA ARG A 42 -9.67 -1.82 -10.63
C ARG A 42 -9.75 -1.88 -9.11
N HIS A 43 -8.72 -1.36 -8.46
CA HIS A 43 -8.57 -1.37 -7.02
C HIS A 43 -8.02 -0.03 -6.52
N LEU A 44 -8.41 0.33 -5.31
CA LEU A 44 -7.83 1.42 -4.54
C LEU A 44 -7.42 0.87 -3.17
N ILE A 45 -6.15 1.02 -2.82
CA ILE A 45 -5.64 0.71 -1.49
C ILE A 45 -4.95 1.95 -0.90
N CYS A 46 -5.08 2.17 0.40
CA CYS A 46 -4.49 3.32 1.09
C CYS A 46 -3.95 2.94 2.47
N THR A 47 -3.01 3.73 3.02
CA THR A 47 -2.47 3.53 4.38
C THR A 47 -3.51 3.73 5.48
N SER A 48 -4.45 4.62 5.25
CA SER A 48 -5.60 4.90 6.10
C SER A 48 -6.80 5.28 5.23
N GLN A 49 -7.94 5.52 5.86
CA GLN A 49 -9.12 5.96 5.13
C GLN A 49 -8.82 7.33 4.51
N PRO A 50 -9.02 7.51 3.19
CA PRO A 50 -8.88 8.82 2.57
C PRO A 50 -9.79 9.82 3.30
N PRO A 51 -9.29 10.99 3.70
CA PRO A 51 -10.09 11.98 4.42
C PRO A 51 -11.33 12.35 3.61
N LYS A 52 -12.48 12.48 4.29
CA LYS A 52 -13.74 12.86 3.63
C LYS A 52 -13.80 14.36 3.32
N ASN A 53 -13.15 15.15 4.17
CA ASN A 53 -13.10 16.61 4.15
C ASN A 53 -11.64 17.07 4.10
N ASP A 54 -11.40 18.38 4.18
CA ASP A 54 -10.06 18.97 4.14
C ASP A 54 -9.17 18.70 5.39
N GLU A 55 -9.48 17.67 6.18
CA GLU A 55 -8.74 17.29 7.38
C GLU A 55 -7.30 16.84 7.06
N ALA A 56 -6.39 17.27 7.94
CA ALA A 56 -4.95 17.44 7.72
C ALA A 56 -4.09 16.16 7.68
N ILE A 57 -4.62 15.02 7.24
CA ILE A 57 -3.86 13.75 7.21
C ILE A 57 -3.44 13.41 5.77
N SER A 58 -2.13 13.44 5.51
CA SER A 58 -1.55 12.89 4.28
C SER A 58 -1.68 11.37 4.27
N VAL A 59 -2.41 10.85 3.29
CA VAL A 59 -2.63 9.41 3.08
C VAL A 59 -1.89 8.99 1.83
N THR A 60 -1.15 7.88 1.91
CA THR A 60 -0.57 7.26 0.72
C THR A 60 -1.58 6.30 0.12
N CYS A 61 -1.86 6.45 -1.17
CA CYS A 61 -2.80 5.62 -1.90
C CYS A 61 -2.18 5.04 -3.16
N PHE A 62 -2.69 3.90 -3.58
CA PHE A 62 -2.38 3.26 -4.84
C PHE A 62 -3.67 2.86 -5.54
N ARG A 63 -3.92 3.48 -6.68
CA ARG A 63 -5.03 3.14 -7.57
C ARG A 63 -4.47 2.36 -8.75
N PHE A 64 -4.94 1.13 -8.96
CA PHE A 64 -4.36 0.25 -9.98
C PHE A 64 -5.38 -0.68 -10.64
N LEU A 65 -5.06 -1.10 -11.86
CA LEU A 65 -5.68 -2.21 -12.56
C LEU A 65 -4.84 -3.47 -12.32
N LYS A 66 -5.46 -4.57 -11.90
CA LYS A 66 -4.83 -5.89 -11.77
C LYS A 66 -5.25 -6.82 -12.90
N GLN A 67 -4.26 -7.48 -13.49
CA GLN A 67 -4.43 -8.54 -14.49
C GLN A 67 -3.46 -9.69 -14.18
N GLY A 68 -3.98 -10.78 -13.65
CA GLY A 68 -3.16 -11.89 -13.16
C GLY A 68 -2.24 -11.42 -12.03
N ASN A 69 -0.94 -11.66 -12.16
CA ASN A 69 0.07 -11.17 -11.23
C ASN A 69 0.64 -9.79 -11.62
N ARG A 70 0.11 -9.12 -12.64
CA ARG A 70 0.56 -7.78 -13.03
C ARG A 70 -0.40 -6.71 -12.53
N ILE A 71 0.16 -5.55 -12.24
CA ILE A 71 -0.59 -4.35 -11.91
C ILE A 71 -0.04 -3.14 -12.64
N LYS A 72 -0.92 -2.20 -12.94
CA LYS A 72 -0.60 -0.91 -13.53
C LYS A 72 -1.42 0.18 -12.85
N GLY A 73 -0.81 1.28 -12.44
CA GLY A 73 -1.56 2.34 -11.76
C GLY A 73 -0.73 3.46 -11.15
N TYR A 74 -1.41 4.35 -10.43
CA TYR A 74 -0.83 5.55 -9.84
C TYR A 74 -0.68 5.41 -8.34
N PHE A 75 0.56 5.55 -7.87
CA PHE A 75 0.93 5.68 -6.47
C PHE A 75 1.10 7.17 -6.14
N TYR A 76 0.46 7.63 -5.08
CA TYR A 76 0.41 9.05 -4.74
C TYR A 76 0.19 9.28 -3.24
N ILE A 77 0.57 10.45 -2.78
CA ILE A 77 0.32 10.92 -1.41
C ILE A 77 -0.69 12.07 -1.50
N THR A 78 -1.79 12.00 -0.75
CA THR A 78 -2.79 13.07 -0.74
C THR A 78 -2.19 14.35 -0.15
N ARG A 79 -2.58 15.52 -0.70
CA ARG A 79 -2.15 16.87 -0.29
C ARG A 79 -0.67 17.21 -0.48
N MET A 80 0.18 16.28 -0.90
CA MET A 80 1.52 16.62 -1.39
C MET A 80 1.41 17.07 -2.85
N SER A 81 2.08 18.16 -3.20
CA SER A 81 2.25 18.62 -4.58
C SER A 81 3.13 17.68 -5.41
N ASP A 82 3.89 16.85 -4.70
CA ASP A 82 4.84 15.86 -5.18
C ASP A 82 4.04 14.83 -5.98
N GLY A 83 4.27 14.86 -7.30
CA GLY A 83 3.37 14.27 -8.29
C GLY A 83 3.08 12.78 -8.06
N SER A 84 1.97 12.31 -8.59
CA SER A 84 1.71 10.87 -8.69
C SER A 84 2.77 10.19 -9.55
N ILE A 85 3.21 9.00 -9.15
CA ILE A 85 4.07 8.15 -9.97
C ILE A 85 3.25 6.99 -10.53
N CYS A 86 3.37 6.79 -11.84
CA CYS A 86 2.82 5.62 -12.51
C CYS A 86 3.74 4.41 -12.27
N ILE A 87 3.17 3.24 -11.98
CA ILE A 87 3.88 1.98 -11.75
C ILE A 87 3.30 0.89 -12.65
N ASP A 88 4.15 0.11 -13.31
CA ASP A 88 3.84 -1.15 -13.98
C ASP A 88 4.73 -2.25 -13.40
N GLY A 89 4.15 -3.29 -12.83
CA GLY A 89 4.95 -4.33 -12.21
C GLY A 89 4.25 -5.64 -11.96
N LYS A 90 5.05 -6.62 -11.54
CA LYS A 90 4.58 -7.94 -11.07
C LYS A 90 4.46 -7.94 -9.56
N VAL A 91 3.35 -8.46 -9.09
CA VAL A 91 3.03 -8.69 -7.68
C VAL A 91 3.58 -10.04 -7.26
N LYS A 92 4.31 -10.04 -6.14
CA LYS A 92 4.63 -11.22 -5.34
C LYS A 92 4.34 -10.89 -3.88
N LYS A 93 3.37 -11.57 -3.29
CA LYS A 93 2.70 -11.25 -2.02
C LYS A 93 2.13 -9.83 -2.04
N ASN A 94 2.72 -8.92 -1.28
CA ASN A 94 2.38 -7.50 -1.23
C ASN A 94 3.51 -6.61 -1.77
N ILE A 95 4.49 -7.21 -2.44
CA ILE A 95 5.60 -6.48 -3.03
C ILE A 95 5.40 -6.43 -4.54
N VAL A 96 5.55 -5.24 -5.11
CA VAL A 96 5.50 -5.01 -6.55
C VAL A 96 6.91 -4.73 -7.02
N ASN A 97 7.37 -5.49 -8.01
CA ASN A 97 8.64 -5.25 -8.69
C ASN A 97 8.33 -4.89 -10.14
N GLY A 98 8.94 -3.83 -10.66
CA GLY A 98 8.65 -3.37 -12.01
C GLY A 98 9.35 -2.08 -12.37
N GLU A 99 8.67 -1.26 -13.16
CA GLU A 99 9.11 0.02 -13.67
C GLU A 99 8.15 1.12 -13.23
N ALA A 100 8.61 2.36 -13.26
CA ALA A 100 7.78 3.50 -12.91
C ALA A 100 8.11 4.74 -13.73
N VAL A 101 7.11 5.59 -13.95
CA VAL A 101 7.23 6.86 -14.65
C VAL A 101 6.68 7.97 -13.77
N TYR A 102 7.50 8.99 -13.53
CA TYR A 102 7.14 10.20 -12.81
C TYR A 102 7.21 11.40 -13.76
N PHE A 103 6.11 12.13 -13.90
CA PHE A 103 6.08 13.33 -14.75
C PHE A 103 6.69 14.51 -14.00
N ILE A 104 7.69 15.13 -14.61
CA ILE A 104 8.46 16.23 -14.01
C ILE A 104 7.65 17.53 -14.14
N LYS A 105 7.56 18.30 -13.05
CA LYS A 105 7.13 19.70 -13.10
C LYS A 105 8.36 20.58 -12.86
N TYR A 106 8.85 21.30 -13.89
CA TYR A 106 9.92 22.33 -13.99
C TYR A 106 11.18 22.31 -13.06
N ARG A 107 11.10 21.88 -11.80
CA ARG A 107 12.17 21.90 -10.78
C ARG A 107 12.95 20.58 -10.60
N ASP A 108 12.50 19.46 -11.19
CA ASP A 108 13.13 18.14 -10.94
C ASP A 108 14.22 17.74 -11.96
N VAL A 109 14.55 18.61 -12.93
CA VAL A 109 15.45 18.29 -14.05
C VAL A 109 16.88 17.93 -13.60
N ALA A 110 17.33 18.46 -12.45
CA ALA A 110 18.66 18.18 -11.89
C ALA A 110 18.81 16.76 -11.30
N LEU A 111 17.73 15.98 -11.16
CA LEU A 111 17.74 14.62 -10.60
C LEU A 111 18.03 13.53 -11.65
N ALA A 112 18.24 13.90 -12.92
CA ALA A 112 18.20 13.00 -14.07
C ALA A 112 19.50 12.24 -14.42
N GLU A 113 20.63 12.54 -13.79
CA GLU A 113 21.93 12.19 -14.37
C GLU A 113 22.78 11.27 -13.47
N ARG A 114 22.44 9.97 -13.49
CA ARG A 114 23.40 8.84 -13.50
C ARG A 114 22.66 7.53 -13.28
N GLU A 115 22.85 6.58 -14.19
CA GLU A 115 22.43 5.20 -13.95
C GLU A 115 23.19 4.64 -12.73
N SER A 116 22.44 4.12 -11.75
CA SER A 116 22.97 3.46 -10.55
C SER A 116 22.10 2.26 -10.22
N SER A 117 22.73 1.16 -9.80
CA SER A 117 22.05 -0.08 -9.40
C SER A 117 21.47 -0.03 -7.97
N LYS A 118 21.75 1.04 -7.21
CA LYS A 118 21.26 1.21 -5.82
C LYS A 118 19.81 1.69 -5.80
N PHE A 119 19.02 1.11 -4.90
CA PHE A 119 17.66 1.56 -4.60
C PHE A 119 17.68 2.71 -3.59
N GLU A 120 16.95 3.77 -3.89
CA GLU A 120 16.75 4.95 -3.05
C GLU A 120 15.24 5.14 -2.83
N GLU A 121 14.83 5.72 -1.71
CA GLU A 121 13.42 6.01 -1.43
C GLU A 121 12.90 7.07 -2.41
N TRP A 122 11.68 6.89 -2.89
CA TRP A 122 11.03 7.86 -3.77
C TRP A 122 10.36 8.94 -2.92
N GLY A 123 10.89 10.16 -2.99
CA GLY A 123 10.49 11.26 -2.11
C GLY A 123 10.73 10.91 -0.64
N PHE A 124 9.73 11.14 0.21
CA PHE A 124 9.76 10.81 1.64
C PHE A 124 9.01 9.50 1.98
N ASN A 125 8.74 8.65 0.99
CA ASN A 125 7.92 7.46 1.18
C ASN A 125 8.77 6.17 1.19
N PRO A 126 8.99 5.54 2.35
CA PRO A 126 9.84 4.35 2.44
C PRO A 126 9.22 3.12 1.75
N ARG A 127 7.93 3.19 1.37
CA ARG A 127 7.24 2.08 0.70
C ARG A 127 7.62 1.96 -0.76
N LEU A 128 7.99 3.06 -1.42
CA LEU A 128 8.40 3.03 -2.81
C LEU A 128 9.88 3.34 -2.89
N ARG A 129 10.64 2.35 -3.35
CA ARG A 129 12.05 2.52 -3.64
C ARG A 129 12.27 2.37 -5.12
N THR A 130 13.13 3.21 -5.67
CA THR A 130 13.43 3.25 -7.09
C THR A 130 14.94 3.11 -7.27
N SER A 131 15.39 2.42 -8.31
CA SER A 131 16.77 2.60 -8.76
C SER A 131 16.87 3.96 -9.45
N ARG A 132 18.05 4.58 -9.47
CA ARG A 132 18.23 5.85 -10.19
C ARG A 132 17.74 5.74 -11.64
N ALA A 133 17.21 6.84 -12.11
CA ALA A 133 16.39 6.91 -13.30
C ALA A 133 17.06 7.68 -14.41
N ARG A 134 16.43 7.63 -15.58
CA ARG A 134 16.76 8.48 -16.72
C ARG A 134 15.64 9.51 -16.87
N ALA A 135 15.96 10.79 -16.86
CA ALA A 135 14.99 11.75 -17.37
C ALA A 135 14.95 11.68 -18.90
N ILE A 136 13.73 11.71 -19.42
CA ILE A 136 13.42 11.87 -20.82
C ILE A 136 12.79 13.24 -20.90
N LEU A 137 13.52 14.16 -21.53
CA LEU A 137 13.11 15.54 -21.68
C LEU A 137 12.59 15.73 -23.11
N ASP A 138 11.47 16.42 -23.25
CA ASP A 138 10.96 16.85 -24.53
C ASP A 138 11.84 17.98 -25.07
N PRO A 139 12.49 17.80 -26.23
CA PRO A 139 13.31 18.84 -26.85
C PRO A 139 12.51 20.11 -27.20
N SER A 140 11.17 20.04 -27.30
CA SER A 140 10.32 21.21 -27.54
C SER A 140 10.09 22.06 -26.29
N GLY A 141 10.54 21.60 -25.11
CA GLY A 141 10.31 22.27 -23.83
C GLY A 141 8.86 22.17 -23.32
N ALA A 142 8.01 21.32 -23.93
CA ALA A 142 6.65 21.12 -23.44
C ALA A 142 6.68 20.37 -22.09
N GLU A 143 6.29 21.07 -21.02
CA GLU A 143 6.44 20.58 -19.64
C GLU A 143 5.76 19.23 -19.37
N ASN A 144 4.65 18.96 -20.04
CA ASN A 144 3.86 17.74 -19.85
C ASN A 144 4.50 16.48 -20.44
N ASN A 145 5.59 16.64 -21.19
CA ASN A 145 6.28 15.56 -21.88
C ASN A 145 7.64 15.22 -21.24
N ASN A 146 8.01 15.93 -20.17
CA ASN A 146 9.19 15.62 -19.37
C ASN A 146 8.86 14.57 -18.31
N PHE A 147 9.60 13.47 -18.28
CA PHE A 147 9.38 12.43 -17.29
C PHE A 147 10.67 11.73 -16.86
N ILE A 148 10.66 11.21 -15.65
CA ILE A 148 11.68 10.33 -15.10
C ILE A 148 11.22 8.90 -15.27
N HIS A 149 11.99 8.09 -16.00
CA HIS A 149 11.75 6.65 -16.14
C HIS A 149 12.66 5.87 -15.18
N TYR A 150 12.05 5.25 -14.17
CA TYR A 150 12.68 4.34 -13.24
C TYR A 150 12.58 2.91 -13.78
N ARG A 151 13.70 2.35 -14.27
CA ARG A 151 13.75 0.98 -14.81
C ARG A 151 13.53 -0.12 -13.78
N ARG A 152 13.70 0.20 -12.49
CA ARG A 152 13.49 -0.75 -11.39
C ARG A 152 12.85 -0.06 -10.21
N ILE A 153 11.74 -0.61 -9.74
CA ILE A 153 11.08 -0.19 -8.51
C ILE A 153 10.80 -1.39 -7.61
N ILE A 154 10.72 -1.11 -6.32
CA ILE A 154 10.21 -2.01 -5.29
C ILE A 154 9.17 -1.22 -4.52
N LEU A 155 7.91 -1.63 -4.61
CA LEU A 155 6.79 -1.03 -3.87
C LEU A 155 6.26 -2.02 -2.83
N ASP A 156 6.29 -1.62 -1.57
CA ASP A 156 5.77 -2.38 -0.43
C ASP A 156 4.37 -1.91 -0.01
N LEU A 157 3.38 -2.78 -0.26
CA LEU A 157 1.97 -2.54 0.02
C LEU A 157 1.50 -3.15 1.35
N ASN A 158 2.41 -3.65 2.19
CA ASN A 158 2.06 -4.22 3.48
C ASN A 158 1.41 -3.17 4.40
N GLY A 159 0.27 -3.53 5.00
CA GLY A 159 -0.47 -2.64 5.90
C GLY A 159 -1.39 -1.63 5.21
N MET A 160 -1.41 -1.58 3.87
CA MET A 160 -2.43 -0.83 3.13
C MET A 160 -3.76 -1.57 3.14
N LYS A 161 -4.86 -0.84 3.12
CA LYS A 161 -6.24 -1.35 3.22
C LYS A 161 -7.02 -1.01 1.95
N PRO A 162 -7.90 -1.92 1.47
CA PRO A 162 -8.73 -1.66 0.30
C PRO A 162 -9.88 -0.70 0.62
N TYR A 163 -10.22 0.14 -0.35
CA TYR A 163 -11.36 1.06 -0.28
C TYR A 163 -12.17 1.00 -1.58
N LYS A 164 -13.49 1.15 -1.46
CA LYS A 164 -14.34 1.41 -2.63
C LYS A 164 -14.04 2.81 -3.13
N GLU A 165 -13.80 2.94 -4.43
CA GLU A 165 -13.64 4.22 -5.08
C GLU A 165 -14.95 5.02 -4.96
N ARG A 166 -14.88 6.21 -4.33
CA ARG A 166 -16.09 6.98 -3.97
C ARG A 166 -16.67 7.76 -5.16
N ASN A 167 -15.91 7.94 -6.25
CA ASN A 167 -16.33 8.63 -7.48
C ASN A 167 -15.83 7.88 -8.73
N PRO A 168 -16.55 6.84 -9.21
CA PRO A 168 -16.20 6.13 -10.44
C PRO A 168 -16.42 6.95 -11.72
N GLY A 169 -17.10 8.10 -11.64
CA GLY A 169 -17.48 8.95 -12.77
C GLY A 169 -16.46 10.02 -13.19
N MET A 170 -15.48 10.37 -12.35
CA MET A 170 -14.27 11.04 -12.83
C MET A 170 -13.34 9.94 -13.33
N GLY A 171 -13.49 9.58 -14.60
CA GLY A 171 -12.66 8.60 -15.28
C GLY A 171 -11.20 9.05 -15.36
N TYR A 172 -10.48 8.94 -14.25
CA TYR A 172 -9.03 8.93 -14.29
C TYR A 172 -8.64 7.61 -14.92
N GLN A 173 -8.42 7.64 -16.23
CA GLN A 173 -7.87 6.56 -17.01
C GLN A 173 -6.65 6.01 -16.25
N VAL A 174 -6.62 4.71 -15.96
CA VAL A 174 -5.42 4.04 -15.40
C VAL A 174 -4.40 3.82 -16.53
N ASP A 175 -4.33 4.78 -17.44
CA ASP A 175 -3.40 4.80 -18.56
C ASP A 175 -2.19 5.57 -18.08
N CYS A 176 -1.37 4.80 -17.38
CA CYS A 176 -0.02 5.09 -16.91
C CYS A 176 0.93 5.70 -17.97
N PHE A 177 0.49 5.87 -19.22
CA PHE A 177 1.26 6.39 -20.34
C PHE A 177 0.32 7.12 -21.31
N PRO A 178 0.57 8.40 -21.64
CA PRO A 178 -0.13 9.05 -22.75
C PRO A 178 0.43 8.70 -24.14
N TYR A 179 1.53 7.95 -24.27
CA TYR A 179 2.24 7.89 -25.56
C TYR A 179 2.69 6.50 -26.06
N SER A 180 2.32 6.24 -27.31
CA SER A 180 2.59 5.07 -28.16
C SER A 180 4.05 4.93 -28.64
N TRP A 181 4.95 5.85 -28.25
CA TRP A 181 6.31 5.94 -28.80
C TRP A 181 7.37 5.07 -28.10
N MET A 182 7.04 4.42 -26.98
CA MET A 182 7.94 3.47 -26.28
C MET A 182 7.84 2.01 -26.77
N ARG A 183 7.11 1.74 -27.87
CA ARG A 183 7.10 0.42 -28.55
C ARG A 183 7.97 0.37 -29.81
N ARG A 184 9.20 0.88 -29.75
CA ARG A 184 10.21 0.63 -30.78
C ARG A 184 11.50 0.16 -30.14
#